data_AF-A0A2V9PFC6-F1
#
_entry.id   AF-A0A2V9PFC6-F1
#
_cell.length_a   1.000
_cell.length_b   1.000
_cell.length_c   1.000
_cell.angle_alpha   90.00
_cell.angle_beta   90.00
_cell.angle_gamma   90.00
#
_symmetry.space_group_name_H-M   'P 1'
#
loop_
_entity.id
_entity.type
_entity.pdbx_description
1 polymer ?
#
loop_
_entity_poly.entity_id
_entity_poly.type
_entity_poly.pdbx_seq_one_letter_code
_entity_poly.pdbx_strand_id
1 'polypeptide(L)'
;MARTRTTRLGHFYQEEGQEIAEAAVVMPILCLVLLAIFWFGRAFNIASTIERAAKHGVQATNQTCASCGNTAPTDAQIVADVNAALQNDHLNVANVTSYSPPFACQATPAPNCTTSQGVE
;
A
#
# COMPACT_ATOMS: atom_id res chain seq x y z
N MET A 1 -58.43 49.61 31.06
CA MET A 1 -57.08 49.57 30.46
C MET A 1 -56.29 48.44 31.11
N ALA A 2 -56.11 47.32 30.44
CA ALA A 2 -55.22 46.25 30.90
C ALA A 2 -54.39 45.79 29.70
N ARG A 3 -53.09 46.06 29.76
CA ARG A 3 -52.11 45.66 28.76
C ARG A 3 -51.09 44.75 29.45
N THR A 4 -50.54 43.83 28.65
CA THR A 4 -49.28 43.09 28.85
C THR A 4 -49.39 41.94 29.87
N ARG A 5 -48.91 40.73 29.59
CA ARG A 5 -47.56 40.45 29.07
C ARG A 5 -47.50 39.07 28.37
N THR A 6 -46.95 39.08 27.16
CA THR A 6 -46.66 37.91 26.32
C THR A 6 -45.46 37.13 26.86
N THR A 7 -45.63 35.81 26.96
CA THR A 7 -44.63 34.80 27.31
C THR A 7 -43.61 34.64 26.18
N ARG A 8 -42.34 34.98 26.43
CA ARG A 8 -41.17 34.57 25.62
C ARG A 8 -40.15 33.89 26.54
N LEU A 9 -40.25 32.58 26.71
CA LEU A 9 -39.28 31.77 27.45
C LEU A 9 -38.77 30.54 26.69
N GLY A 10 -39.22 30.30 25.45
CA GLY A 10 -38.89 29.07 24.70
C GLY A 10 -37.69 29.14 23.74
N HIS A 11 -37.05 30.29 23.53
CA HIS A 11 -36.08 30.47 22.43
C HIS A 11 -34.64 30.05 22.77
N PHE A 12 -34.22 30.12 24.03
CA PHE A 12 -32.81 29.89 24.40
C PHE A 12 -32.40 28.40 24.54
N TYR A 13 -33.35 27.47 24.53
CA TYR A 13 -33.07 26.03 24.71
C TYR A 13 -32.84 25.27 23.39
N GLN A 14 -33.16 25.86 22.24
CA GLN A 14 -32.99 25.21 20.93
C GLN A 14 -31.58 25.39 20.35
N GLU A 15 -30.88 26.45 20.74
CA GLU A 15 -29.57 26.82 20.19
C GLU A 15 -28.45 25.90 20.72
N GLU A 16 -28.47 25.54 22.02
CA GLU A 16 -27.46 24.64 22.63
C GLU A 16 -27.61 23.16 22.26
N GLY A 17 -28.84 22.70 21.95
CA GLY A 17 -29.05 21.32 21.49
C GLY A 17 -28.59 21.07 20.06
N GLN A 18 -28.58 22.12 19.24
CA GLN A 18 -28.23 22.05 17.83
C GLN A 18 -26.71 21.96 17.63
N GLU A 19 -25.92 22.71 18.39
CA GLU A 19 -24.45 22.62 18.37
C GLU A 19 -23.93 21.23 18.77
N ILE A 20 -24.57 20.59 19.76
CA ILE A 20 -24.22 19.22 20.17
C ILE A 20 -24.60 18.21 19.08
N ALA A 21 -25.73 18.40 18.41
CA ALA A 21 -26.15 17.52 17.32
C ALA A 21 -25.22 17.64 16.09
N GLU A 22 -24.76 18.85 15.77
CA GLU A 22 -23.79 19.07 14.69
C GLU A 22 -22.43 18.44 15.01
N ALA A 23 -21.92 18.64 16.23
CA ALA A 23 -20.67 18.01 16.68
C ALA A 23 -20.78 16.48 16.71
N ALA A 24 -21.94 15.94 17.14
CA ALA A 24 -22.18 14.50 17.20
C ALA A 24 -22.16 13.82 15.82
N VAL A 25 -22.44 14.56 14.74
CA VAL A 25 -22.34 14.05 13.36
C VAL A 25 -20.93 14.23 12.79
N VAL A 26 -20.27 15.35 13.06
CA VAL A 26 -18.94 15.63 12.50
C VAL A 26 -17.85 14.74 13.11
N MET A 27 -17.89 14.50 14.43
CA MET A 27 -16.89 13.70 15.14
C MET A 27 -16.75 12.26 14.59
N PRO A 28 -17.82 11.47 14.41
CA PRO A 28 -17.70 10.12 13.87
C PRO A 28 -17.25 10.12 12.40
N ILE A 29 -17.69 11.09 11.59
CA ILE A 29 -17.23 11.22 10.20
C ILE A 29 -15.73 11.50 10.14
N LEU A 30 -15.22 12.40 11.00
CA LEU A 30 -13.80 12.67 11.14
C LEU A 30 -13.03 11.38 11.50
N CYS A 31 -13.50 10.61 12.46
CA CYS A 31 -12.89 9.34 12.84
C CYS A 31 -12.83 8.34 11.67
N LEU A 32 -13.90 8.23 10.87
CA LEU A 32 -13.92 7.37 9.69
C LEU A 32 -12.93 7.83 8.62
N VAL A 33 -12.81 9.14 8.38
CA VAL A 33 -11.85 9.70 7.44
C VAL A 33 -10.41 9.43 7.91
N LEU A 34 -10.10 9.66 9.19
CA LEU A 34 -8.78 9.38 9.75
C LEU A 34 -8.44 7.88 9.67
N LEU A 35 -9.41 7.01 9.95
CA LEU A 35 -9.24 5.57 9.81
C LEU A 35 -8.97 5.19 8.34
N ALA A 36 -9.71 5.74 7.39
CA ALA A 36 -9.48 5.50 5.96
C ALA A 36 -8.07 5.92 5.52
N ILE A 37 -7.60 7.10 5.95
CA ILE A 37 -6.25 7.60 5.65
C ILE A 37 -5.18 6.65 6.23
N PHE A 38 -5.36 6.18 7.47
CA PHE A 38 -4.43 5.24 8.10
C PHE A 38 -4.30 3.94 7.30
N TRP A 39 -5.43 3.33 6.91
CA TRP A 39 -5.43 2.11 6.11
C TRP A 39 -4.83 2.32 4.73
N PHE A 40 -5.15 3.44 4.08
CA PHE A 40 -4.58 3.78 2.78
C PHE A 40 -3.06 3.98 2.86
N GLY A 41 -2.57 4.70 3.86
CA GLY A 41 -1.13 4.92 4.06
C GLY A 41 -0.37 3.61 4.26
N ARG A 42 -0.93 2.67 5.04
CA ARG A 42 -0.34 1.33 5.19
C ARG A 42 -0.32 0.55 3.88
N ALA A 43 -1.42 0.54 3.14
CA ALA A 43 -1.50 -0.17 1.86
C ALA A 43 -0.49 0.38 0.85
N PHE A 44 -0.37 1.70 0.74
CA PHE A 44 0.59 2.34 -0.17
C PHE A 44 2.04 2.04 0.21
N ASN A 45 2.37 2.05 1.50
CA ASN A 45 3.71 1.70 1.97
C ASN A 45 4.09 0.28 1.51
N ILE A 46 3.23 -0.71 1.77
CA ILE A 46 3.45 -2.10 1.37
C ILE A 46 3.61 -2.23 -0.16
N ALA A 47 2.71 -1.61 -0.94
CA ALA A 47 2.76 -1.68 -2.39
C ALA A 47 4.07 -1.08 -2.95
N SER A 48 4.47 0.09 -2.45
CA SER A 48 5.70 0.77 -2.89
C SER A 48 6.96 -0.02 -2.58
N THR A 49 6.99 -0.73 -1.45
CA THR A 49 8.08 -1.63 -1.07
C THR A 49 8.16 -2.82 -2.02
N ILE A 50 7.04 -3.46 -2.33
CA ILE A 50 7.00 -4.62 -3.25
C ILE A 50 7.53 -4.21 -4.63
N GLU A 51 7.10 -3.07 -5.15
CA GLU A 51 7.60 -2.55 -6.43
C GLU A 51 9.10 -2.27 -6.40
N ARG A 52 9.60 -1.71 -5.30
CA ARG A 52 11.04 -1.47 -5.12
C ARG A 52 11.81 -2.78 -5.05
N ALA A 53 11.33 -3.76 -4.28
CA ALA A 53 11.94 -5.09 -4.17
C ALA A 53 11.96 -5.82 -5.52
N ALA A 54 10.88 -5.74 -6.32
CA ALA A 54 10.84 -6.30 -7.67
C ALA A 54 11.90 -5.66 -8.59
N LYS A 55 12.07 -4.34 -8.51
CA LYS A 55 13.13 -3.62 -9.27
C LYS A 55 14.53 -4.05 -8.83
N HIS A 56 14.75 -4.28 -7.53
CA HIS A 56 16.02 -4.82 -7.04
C HIS A 56 16.29 -6.23 -7.58
N GLY A 57 15.27 -7.09 -7.68
CA GLY A 57 15.42 -8.42 -8.28
C GLY A 57 15.86 -8.39 -9.75
N VAL A 58 15.27 -7.49 -10.55
CA VAL A 58 15.67 -7.32 -11.98
C VAL A 58 17.05 -6.68 -12.12
N GLN A 59 17.43 -5.77 -11.22
CA GLN A 59 18.76 -5.16 -11.23
C GLN A 59 19.84 -6.17 -10.82
N ALA A 60 19.57 -7.04 -9.85
CA ALA A 60 20.48 -8.08 -9.42
C ALA A 60 20.89 -8.99 -10.60
N THR A 61 19.94 -9.43 -11.42
CA THR A 61 20.26 -10.30 -12.59
C THR A 61 21.11 -9.60 -13.67
N ASN A 62 21.06 -8.27 -13.76
CA ASN A 62 21.80 -7.49 -14.76
C ASN A 62 23.04 -6.78 -14.18
N GLN A 63 23.65 -7.31 -13.12
CA GLN A 63 24.84 -6.71 -12.52
C GLN A 63 26.06 -6.90 -13.44
N THR A 64 26.17 -6.04 -14.45
CA THR A 64 27.37 -5.88 -15.27
C THR A 64 28.05 -4.59 -14.84
N CYS A 65 29.32 -4.70 -14.48
CA CYS A 65 30.11 -3.56 -14.03
C CYS A 65 31.56 -3.76 -14.43
N ALA A 66 32.19 -2.68 -14.88
CA ALA A 66 33.55 -2.72 -15.42
C ALA A 66 34.61 -3.24 -14.43
N SER A 67 34.35 -3.13 -13.12
CA SER A 67 35.29 -3.51 -12.05
C SER A 67 34.86 -4.70 -11.18
N CYS A 68 33.57 -5.06 -11.15
CA CYS A 68 33.04 -6.14 -10.30
C CYS A 68 32.67 -7.43 -11.07
N GLY A 69 32.99 -7.48 -12.37
CA GLY A 69 32.80 -8.68 -13.20
C GLY A 69 31.39 -8.82 -13.76
N ASN A 70 31.25 -9.69 -14.78
CA ASN A 70 29.99 -9.94 -15.49
C ASN A 70 29.44 -11.34 -15.17
N THR A 71 29.60 -11.80 -13.94
CA THR A 71 29.08 -13.10 -13.52
C THR A 71 27.61 -12.96 -13.17
N ALA A 72 26.74 -13.67 -13.90
CA ALA A 72 25.33 -13.72 -13.58
C ALA A 72 25.13 -14.27 -12.15
N PRO A 73 24.38 -13.56 -11.28
CA PRO A 73 24.10 -14.07 -9.95
C PRO A 73 23.19 -15.28 -10.00
N THR A 74 23.34 -16.15 -9.01
CA THR A 74 22.48 -17.31 -8.79
C THR A 74 21.09 -16.86 -8.32
N ASP A 75 20.07 -17.68 -8.57
CA ASP A 75 18.70 -17.42 -8.10
C ASP A 75 18.64 -17.18 -6.58
N ALA A 76 19.48 -17.88 -5.80
CA ALA A 76 19.56 -17.70 -4.35
C ALA A 76 20.04 -16.30 -3.94
N GLN A 77 20.97 -15.70 -4.70
CA GLN A 77 21.46 -14.35 -4.44
C GLN A 77 20.40 -13.29 -4.79
N ILE A 78 19.67 -13.48 -5.88
CA ILE A 78 18.57 -12.60 -6.28
C ILE A 78 17.46 -12.64 -5.23
N VAL A 79 17.09 -13.83 -4.75
CA VAL A 79 16.09 -13.99 -3.68
C VAL A 79 16.57 -13.34 -2.37
N ALA A 80 17.86 -13.43 -2.03
CA ALA A 80 18.41 -12.77 -0.85
C ALA A 80 18.30 -11.25 -0.92
N ASP A 81 18.59 -10.63 -2.08
CA ASP A 81 18.46 -9.18 -2.27
C ASP A 81 17.00 -8.70 -2.20
N VAL A 82 16.07 -9.44 -2.83
CA VAL A 82 14.64 -9.15 -2.73
C VAL A 82 14.17 -9.26 -1.27
N ASN A 83 14.59 -10.29 -0.56
CA ASN A 83 14.26 -10.48 0.85
C ASN A 83 14.83 -9.37 1.73
N ALA A 84 16.06 -8.90 1.46
CA ALA A 84 16.66 -7.78 2.19
C ALA A 84 15.87 -6.48 1.96
N ALA A 85 15.43 -6.22 0.72
CA ALA A 85 14.58 -5.06 0.42
C ALA A 85 13.24 -5.11 1.16
N LEU A 86 12.61 -6.29 1.28
CA LEU A 86 11.37 -6.49 2.01
C LEU A 86 11.55 -6.35 3.54
N GLN A 87 12.64 -6.89 4.08
CA GLN A 87 12.95 -6.82 5.52
C GLN A 87 13.28 -5.39 5.97
N ASN A 88 13.94 -4.59 5.13
CA ASN A 88 14.24 -3.18 5.43
C ASN A 88 12.97 -2.35 5.68
N ASP A 89 11.86 -2.71 5.03
CA ASP A 89 10.55 -2.06 5.21
C ASP A 89 9.65 -2.84 6.19
N HIS A 90 10.24 -3.74 6.99
CA HIS A 90 9.55 -4.55 8.01
C HIS A 90 8.41 -5.41 7.47
N LEU A 91 8.47 -5.81 6.20
CA LEU A 91 7.54 -6.79 5.64
C LEU A 91 7.98 -8.20 5.99
N ASN A 92 7.03 -9.02 6.44
CA ASN A 92 7.29 -10.42 6.71
C ASN A 92 7.41 -11.19 5.40
N VAL A 93 8.64 -11.59 5.06
CA VAL A 93 8.97 -12.42 3.88
C VAL A 93 8.23 -13.76 3.85
N ALA A 94 7.78 -14.30 4.99
CA ALA A 94 7.00 -15.54 5.01
C ALA A 94 5.58 -15.39 4.42
N ASN A 95 5.07 -14.16 4.31
CA ASN A 95 3.77 -13.88 3.70
C ASN A 95 3.86 -13.61 2.18
N VAL A 96 5.07 -13.65 1.61
CA VAL A 96 5.29 -13.50 0.17
C VAL A 96 4.98 -14.82 -0.51
N THR A 97 4.01 -14.83 -1.42
CA THR A 97 3.69 -16.02 -2.20
C THR A 97 4.70 -16.19 -3.33
N SER A 98 5.15 -17.43 -3.54
CA SER A 98 6.02 -17.77 -4.67
C SER A 98 5.26 -17.53 -5.97
N TYR A 99 5.74 -16.58 -6.77
CA TYR A 99 5.23 -16.37 -8.11
C TYR A 99 5.99 -17.30 -9.08
N SER A 100 5.29 -18.30 -9.61
CA SER A 100 5.80 -19.07 -10.75
C SER A 100 5.37 -18.34 -12.02
N PRO A 101 6.29 -17.74 -12.79
CA PRO A 101 5.90 -17.11 -14.04
C PRO A 101 5.33 -18.18 -14.98
N PRO A 102 4.29 -17.85 -15.77
CA PRO A 102 3.73 -18.77 -16.77
C PRO A 102 4.70 -19.01 -17.94
N PHE A 103 5.81 -18.26 -18.00
CA PHE A 103 6.88 -18.44 -18.95
C PHE A 103 8.22 -18.52 -18.22
N ALA A 104 9.07 -19.45 -18.63
CA ALA A 104 10.46 -19.51 -18.22
C ALA A 104 11.31 -19.33 -19.47
N CYS A 105 12.23 -18.36 -19.46
CA CYS A 105 13.20 -18.21 -20.54
C CYS A 105 14.47 -18.95 -20.12
N GLN A 106 14.91 -19.93 -20.92
CA GLN A 106 16.23 -20.51 -20.76
C GLN A 106 17.27 -19.61 -21.42
N ALA A 107 18.20 -19.10 -20.61
CA ALA A 107 19.34 -18.37 -21.12
C ALA A 107 20.42 -19.35 -21.58
N THR A 108 20.26 -19.92 -22.80
CA THR A 108 21.32 -20.15 -23.82
C THR A 108 20.99 -21.33 -24.75
N PRO A 109 21.18 -21.19 -26.09
CA PRO A 109 21.57 -20.00 -26.90
C PRO A 109 20.35 -19.22 -27.45
N ALA A 110 20.39 -17.87 -27.38
CA ALA A 110 19.30 -16.89 -27.63
C ALA A 110 17.99 -17.21 -26.85
N PRO A 111 17.36 -16.25 -26.12
CA PRO A 111 16.19 -16.58 -25.32
C PRO A 111 15.00 -16.93 -26.22
N ASN A 112 14.85 -18.20 -26.55
CA ASN A 112 13.61 -18.79 -27.04
C ASN A 112 12.70 -18.96 -25.82
N CYS A 113 11.97 -17.90 -25.47
CA CYS A 113 10.93 -17.98 -24.46
C CYS A 113 9.79 -18.83 -25.05
N THR A 114 9.64 -20.08 -24.59
CA THR A 114 8.50 -20.92 -24.98
C THR A 114 7.33 -20.59 -24.06
N THR A 115 6.28 -20.01 -24.61
CA THR A 115 4.99 -19.89 -23.90
C THR A 115 4.47 -21.31 -23.64
N SER A 116 4.00 -21.60 -22.43
CA SER A 116 3.12 -22.76 -22.27
C SER A 116 1.88 -22.48 -23.11
N GLN A 117 1.56 -23.36 -24.06
CA GLN A 117 0.36 -23.29 -24.88
C GLN A 117 -0.86 -22.91 -24.00
N GLY A 118 -1.49 -21.76 -24.27
CA GLY A 118 -2.77 -21.39 -23.67
C GLY A 118 -2.80 -20.22 -22.68
N VAL A 119 -1.92 -19.22 -22.79
CA VAL A 119 -2.17 -17.91 -22.18
C VAL A 119 -2.44 -16.91 -23.31
N GLU A 120 -3.73 -16.67 -23.55
CA GLU A 120 -4.25 -15.53 -24.30
C GLU A 120 -4.21 -14.26 -23.43
#